data_AF-A0A2E1K0K8-F1
#
_entry.id   AF-A0A2E1K0K8-F1
#
_cell.length_a   1.000
_cell.length_b   1.000
_cell.length_c   1.000
_cell.angle_alpha   90.00
_cell.angle_beta   90.00
_cell.angle_gamma   90.00
#
_symmetry.space_group_name_H-M   'P 1'
#
loop_
_entity.id
_entity.type
_entity.pdbx_description
1 polymer ?
#
loop_
_entity_poly.entity_id
_entity_poly.type
_entity_poly.pdbx_seq_one_letter_code
_entity_poly.pdbx_strand_id
1 'polypeptide(L)'
;MSNKLTPAEKAKATRDAKLSKAMEDIGFERKKVTRKRKPMSEEQRKAASERLAKAREARGMDGSKSVHPSLLDMPEDHFIHWKKVKGWLKECESELKGIRSYRTSNISKERMEYQDLSTYIHNMKKYLSHGVWLDFRYGENREHRIQRVCLAMAYDKDGNPKRTYNTWYPDIATVWTKELEKLWAEEDES
;
A
#
# COMPACT_ATOMS: atom_id res chain seq x y z
N MET A 1 3.04 -20.59 -33.55
CA MET A 1 2.31 -21.81 -33.15
C MET A 1 0.82 -21.48 -33.08
N SER A 2 -0.01 -22.21 -33.82
CA SER A 2 -1.46 -21.93 -33.90
C SER A 2 -2.09 -22.21 -32.54
N ASN A 3 -2.66 -21.18 -31.92
CA ASN A 3 -3.33 -21.29 -30.64
C ASN A 3 -4.66 -22.02 -30.85
N LYS A 4 -4.62 -23.36 -30.86
CA LYS A 4 -5.82 -24.20 -31.00
C LYS A 4 -6.69 -23.96 -29.75
N LEU A 5 -7.90 -23.45 -29.97
CA LEU A 5 -8.91 -23.27 -28.92
C LEU A 5 -8.99 -24.53 -28.04
N THR A 6 -8.99 -24.31 -26.73
CA THR A 6 -9.15 -25.38 -25.75
C THR A 6 -10.49 -26.10 -25.96
N PRO A 7 -10.63 -27.37 -25.54
CA PRO A 7 -11.89 -28.09 -25.66
C PRO A 7 -13.09 -27.35 -25.05
N ALA A 8 -12.87 -26.63 -23.95
CA ALA A 8 -13.88 -25.81 -23.28
C ALA A 8 -14.32 -24.60 -24.13
N GLU A 9 -13.38 -23.92 -24.79
CA GLU A 9 -13.69 -22.80 -25.68
C GLU A 9 -14.42 -23.24 -26.95
N LYS A 10 -14.08 -24.42 -27.50
CA LYS A 10 -14.82 -25.03 -28.62
C LYS A 10 -16.25 -25.40 -28.24
N ALA A 11 -16.45 -26.00 -27.07
CA ALA A 11 -17.77 -26.33 -26.56
C ALA A 11 -18.62 -25.07 -26.34
N LYS A 12 -18.02 -23.99 -25.81
CA LYS A 12 -18.69 -22.70 -25.64
C LYS A 12 -19.07 -22.07 -26.99
N ALA A 13 -18.16 -22.03 -27.95
CA ALA A 13 -18.44 -21.51 -29.29
C ALA A 13 -19.56 -22.29 -30.01
N THR A 14 -19.61 -23.62 -29.83
CA THR A 14 -20.68 -24.46 -30.38
C THR A 14 -22.03 -24.17 -29.71
N ARG A 15 -22.04 -23.93 -28.39
CA ARG A 15 -23.23 -23.54 -27.64
C ARG A 15 -23.74 -22.17 -28.06
N ASP A 16 -22.84 -21.20 -28.21
CA ASP A 16 -23.18 -19.84 -28.62
C ASP A 16 -23.70 -19.79 -30.06
N ALA A 17 -23.13 -20.60 -30.97
CA ALA A 17 -23.62 -20.74 -32.36
C ALA A 17 -24.99 -21.44 -32.45
N LYS A 18 -25.24 -22.46 -31.60
CA LYS A 18 -26.57 -23.08 -31.51
C LYS A 18 -27.61 -22.11 -30.94
N LEU A 19 -27.21 -21.30 -29.96
CA LEU A 19 -28.07 -20.27 -29.37
C LEU A 19 -28.40 -19.18 -30.39
N SER A 20 -27.43 -18.70 -31.17
CA SER A 20 -27.65 -17.67 -32.19
C SER A 20 -28.56 -18.17 -33.31
N LYS A 21 -28.36 -19.41 -33.78
CA LYS A 21 -29.21 -20.02 -34.80
C LYS A 21 -30.65 -20.22 -34.31
N ALA A 22 -30.81 -20.69 -33.06
CA ALA A 22 -32.13 -20.79 -32.44
C ALA A 22 -32.79 -19.42 -32.21
N MET A 23 -32.01 -18.35 -32.01
CA MET A 23 -32.52 -16.98 -31.89
C MET A 23 -32.94 -16.38 -33.25
N GLU A 24 -32.23 -16.72 -34.33
CA GLU A 24 -32.58 -16.35 -35.70
C GLU A 24 -33.88 -17.04 -36.16
N ASP A 25 -34.03 -18.34 -35.90
CA ASP A 25 -35.24 -19.10 -36.25
C ASP A 25 -36.50 -18.59 -35.54
N ILE A 26 -36.35 -18.03 -34.33
CA ILE A 26 -37.44 -17.45 -33.52
C ILE A 26 -37.65 -15.96 -33.82
N GLY A 27 -36.77 -15.33 -34.61
CA GLY A 27 -36.86 -13.90 -34.96
C GLY A 27 -36.71 -12.94 -33.77
N PHE A 28 -36.13 -13.39 -32.65
CA PHE A 28 -36.04 -12.62 -31.41
C PHE A 28 -34.61 -12.14 -31.13
N GLU A 29 -34.38 -10.83 -31.31
CA GLU A 29 -33.11 -10.20 -30.94
C GLU A 29 -33.05 -9.92 -29.43
N ARG A 30 -32.13 -10.59 -28.73
CA ARG A 30 -31.92 -10.38 -27.28
C ARG A 30 -31.22 -9.03 -27.01
N LYS A 31 -31.99 -7.94 -26.94
CA LYS A 31 -31.47 -6.65 -26.47
C LYS A 31 -31.10 -6.75 -24.99
N LYS A 32 -29.85 -6.43 -24.65
CA LYS A 32 -29.38 -6.34 -23.26
C LYS A 32 -30.10 -5.18 -22.56
N VAL A 33 -31.18 -5.48 -21.85
CA VAL A 33 -31.91 -4.50 -21.05
C VAL A 33 -31.05 -4.10 -19.85
N THR A 34 -30.38 -2.95 -19.93
CA THR A 34 -29.77 -2.32 -18.77
C THR A 34 -30.83 -1.49 -18.05
N ARG A 35 -31.07 -1.76 -16.77
CA ARG A 35 -31.96 -0.91 -15.95
C ARG A 35 -31.33 0.48 -15.85
N LYS A 36 -31.84 1.44 -16.63
CA LYS A 36 -31.47 2.85 -16.49
C LYS A 36 -31.93 3.32 -15.11
N ARG A 37 -31.02 3.94 -14.34
CA ARG A 37 -31.38 4.56 -13.06
C ARG A 37 -32.37 5.69 -13.34
N LYS A 38 -33.44 5.80 -12.55
CA LYS A 38 -34.34 6.96 -12.63
C LYS A 38 -33.52 8.23 -12.39
N PRO A 39 -33.65 9.28 -13.23
CA PRO A 39 -33.04 10.57 -12.95
C PRO A 39 -33.61 11.08 -11.63
N MET A 40 -32.74 11.52 -10.73
CA MET A 40 -33.12 12.04 -9.42
C MET A 40 -33.89 13.35 -9.60
N SER A 41 -35.04 13.52 -8.95
CA SER A 41 -35.73 14.82 -8.95
C SER A 41 -34.87 15.88 -8.25
N GLU A 42 -35.07 17.16 -8.56
CA GLU A 42 -34.28 18.25 -7.97
C GLU A 42 -34.39 18.28 -6.44
N GLU A 43 -35.56 17.97 -5.90
CA GLU A 43 -35.80 17.86 -4.46
C GLU A 43 -35.05 16.68 -3.82
N GLN A 44 -35.05 15.52 -4.48
CA GLN A 44 -34.28 14.36 -4.01
C GLN A 44 -32.78 14.64 -4.05
N ARG A 45 -32.31 15.43 -5.03
CA ARG A 45 -30.91 15.84 -5.15
C ARG A 45 -30.50 16.81 -4.06
N LYS A 46 -31.35 17.79 -3.72
CA LYS A 46 -31.11 18.70 -2.58
C LYS A 46 -31.12 17.96 -1.25
N ALA A 47 -32.12 17.12 -0.99
CA ALA A 47 -32.19 16.30 0.22
C ALA A 47 -31.02 15.31 0.35
N ALA A 48 -30.56 14.72 -0.76
CA ALA A 48 -29.37 13.87 -0.76
C ALA A 48 -28.09 14.69 -0.47
N SER A 49 -27.99 15.90 -1.03
CA SER A 49 -26.87 16.82 -0.78
C SER A 49 -26.81 17.26 0.68
N GLU A 50 -27.94 17.61 1.29
CA GLU A 50 -28.05 18.00 2.70
C GLU A 50 -27.71 16.83 3.64
N ARG A 51 -28.19 15.61 3.33
CA ARG A 51 -27.81 14.40 4.07
C ARG A 51 -26.31 14.11 3.96
N LEU A 52 -25.72 14.29 2.78
CA LEU A 52 -24.28 14.13 2.56
C LEU A 52 -23.47 15.21 3.29
N ALA A 53 -23.94 16.46 3.33
CA ALA A 53 -23.29 17.55 4.06
C ALA A 53 -23.29 17.27 5.58
N LYS A 54 -24.46 16.95 6.15
CA LYS A 54 -24.57 16.55 7.56
C LYS A 54 -23.72 15.33 7.90
N ALA A 55 -23.63 14.36 7.00
CA ALA A 55 -22.77 13.19 7.17
C ALA A 55 -21.27 13.51 7.06
N ARG A 56 -20.88 14.53 6.29
CA ARG A 56 -19.50 15.03 6.21
C ARG A 56 -19.11 15.82 7.46
N GLU A 57 -20.00 16.67 7.95
CA GLU A 57 -19.82 17.40 9.21
C GLU A 57 -19.72 16.44 10.41
N ALA A 58 -20.65 15.49 10.52
CA ALA A 58 -20.62 14.48 11.59
C ALA A 58 -19.43 13.51 11.49
N ARG A 59 -18.83 13.35 10.29
CA ARG A 59 -17.61 12.56 10.14
C ARG A 59 -16.38 13.26 10.74
N GLY A 60 -16.40 14.58 10.86
CA GLY A 60 -15.24 15.39 11.22
C GLY A 60 -14.23 15.39 10.06
N MET A 61 -13.85 16.56 9.57
CA MET A 61 -12.89 16.71 8.46
C MET A 61 -11.46 16.32 8.80
N ASP A 62 -11.20 15.88 10.04
CA ASP A 62 -9.86 15.56 10.52
C ASP A 62 -9.37 14.19 10.00
N GLY A 63 -10.29 13.29 9.63
CA GLY A 63 -9.95 11.96 9.13
C GLY A 63 -9.27 11.05 10.17
N SER A 64 -9.26 11.45 11.43
CA SER A 64 -8.67 10.74 12.58
C SER A 64 -9.32 9.37 12.85
N LYS A 65 -10.59 9.17 12.48
CA LYS A 65 -11.31 7.88 12.66
C LYS A 65 -10.66 6.68 11.95
N SER A 66 -9.89 6.92 10.90
CA SER A 66 -9.20 5.85 10.14
C SER A 66 -7.76 5.63 10.59
N VAL A 67 -7.33 6.33 11.64
CA VAL A 67 -5.95 6.31 12.16
C VAL A 67 -5.93 5.51 13.46
N HIS A 68 -4.87 4.74 13.68
CA HIS A 68 -4.66 3.98 14.90
C HIS A 68 -4.60 4.91 16.12
N PRO A 69 -5.25 4.55 17.25
CA PRO A 69 -5.31 5.42 18.43
C PRO A 69 -3.95 5.90 18.94
N SER A 70 -2.92 5.06 18.90
CA SER A 70 -1.57 5.43 19.36
C SER A 70 -0.92 6.56 18.57
N LEU A 71 -1.39 6.83 17.35
CA LEU A 71 -0.87 7.90 16.51
C LEU A 71 -1.59 9.23 16.77
N LEU A 72 -2.77 9.21 17.40
CA LEU A 72 -3.54 10.42 17.71
C LEU A 72 -2.93 11.18 18.89
N ASP A 73 -2.34 10.47 19.84
CA ASP A 73 -1.69 11.04 21.03
C ASP A 73 -0.27 11.54 20.75
N MET A 74 0.23 11.36 19.52
CA MET A 74 1.57 11.76 19.11
C MET A 74 1.66 13.28 18.94
N PRO A 75 2.76 13.94 19.34
CA PRO A 75 2.94 15.36 19.11
C PRO A 75 2.90 15.72 17.62
N GLU A 76 2.29 16.86 17.29
CA GLU A 76 2.08 17.28 15.90
C GLU A 76 3.39 17.51 15.13
N ASP A 77 4.45 17.90 15.84
CA ASP A 77 5.78 18.09 15.27
C ASP A 77 6.52 16.77 14.96
N HIS A 78 6.02 15.63 15.44
CA HIS A 78 6.67 14.35 15.21
C HIS A 78 6.93 14.09 13.71
N PHE A 79 8.09 13.51 13.40
CA PHE A 79 8.57 13.34 12.03
C PHE A 79 7.64 12.45 11.19
N ILE A 80 7.02 11.43 11.79
CA ILE A 80 6.00 10.55 11.16
C ILE A 80 4.58 10.80 11.68
N HIS A 81 4.25 12.04 12.05
CA HIS A 81 2.89 12.37 12.45
C HIS A 81 1.87 12.01 11.35
N TRP A 82 0.71 11.47 11.75
CA TRP A 82 -0.28 10.88 10.82
C TRP A 82 -0.79 11.87 9.76
N LYS A 83 -0.85 13.18 10.08
CA LYS A 83 -1.23 14.22 9.10
C LYS A 83 -0.19 14.33 7.97
N LYS A 84 1.11 14.32 8.30
CA LYS A 84 2.21 14.37 7.33
C LYS A 84 2.16 13.12 6.43
N VAL A 85 2.01 11.93 7.04
CA VAL A 85 1.92 10.66 6.30
C VAL A 85 0.72 10.61 5.35
N LYS A 86 -0.43 11.19 5.73
CA LYS A 86 -1.58 11.31 4.81
C LYS A 86 -1.29 12.24 3.62
N GLY A 87 -0.49 13.29 3.81
CA GLY A 87 0.00 14.15 2.72
C GLY A 87 0.82 13.33 1.73
N TRP A 88 1.88 12.68 2.22
CA TRP A 88 2.75 11.83 1.41
C TRP A 88 1.99 10.71 0.70
N LEU A 89 1.03 10.07 1.39
CA LEU A 89 0.19 9.03 0.81
C LEU A 89 -0.58 9.54 -0.42
N LYS A 90 -1.09 10.78 -0.38
CA LYS A 90 -1.83 11.37 -1.49
C LYS A 90 -0.91 11.67 -2.68
N GLU A 91 0.29 12.19 -2.43
CA GLU A 91 1.30 12.46 -3.45
C GLU A 91 1.77 11.16 -4.11
N CYS A 92 2.18 10.16 -3.32
CA CYS A 92 2.59 8.86 -3.84
C CYS A 92 1.46 8.14 -4.60
N GLU A 93 0.20 8.24 -4.16
CA GLU A 93 -0.93 7.69 -4.92
C GLU A 93 -1.18 8.41 -6.25
N SER A 94 -0.86 9.70 -6.33
CA SER A 94 -0.90 10.46 -7.58
C SER A 94 0.20 10.01 -8.54
N GLU A 95 1.42 9.87 -8.03
CA GLU A 95 2.57 9.36 -8.77
C GLU A 95 2.34 7.94 -9.29
N LEU A 96 1.80 7.05 -8.44
CA LEU A 96 1.49 5.65 -8.83
C LEU A 96 0.49 5.57 -9.98
N LYS A 97 -0.43 6.54 -10.09
CA LYS A 97 -1.37 6.61 -11.22
C LYS A 97 -0.65 6.98 -12.51
N GLY A 98 0.37 7.84 -12.45
CA GLY A 98 1.21 8.20 -13.58
C GLY A 98 2.02 7.01 -14.11
N ILE A 99 2.64 6.26 -13.20
CA ILE A 99 3.48 5.10 -13.55
C ILE A 99 2.72 3.77 -13.66
N ARG A 100 1.39 3.79 -13.74
CA ARG A 100 0.57 2.56 -13.68
C ARG A 100 0.87 1.58 -14.82
N SER A 101 1.27 2.08 -15.99
CA SER A 101 1.68 1.28 -17.14
C SER A 101 2.96 0.47 -16.87
N TYR A 102 3.83 0.95 -15.98
CA TYR A 102 5.12 0.32 -15.69
C TYR A 102 4.97 -1.07 -15.07
N ARG A 103 3.82 -1.34 -14.42
CA ARG A 103 3.48 -2.66 -13.88
C ARG A 103 3.67 -3.81 -14.88
N THR A 104 3.32 -3.58 -16.15
CA THR A 104 3.41 -4.59 -17.23
C THR A 104 4.50 -4.27 -18.24
N SER A 105 5.39 -3.32 -17.93
CA SER A 105 6.51 -2.98 -18.81
C SER A 105 7.48 -4.15 -18.94
N ASN A 106 8.12 -4.27 -20.10
CA ASN A 106 9.21 -5.21 -20.33
C ASN A 106 10.51 -4.75 -19.66
N ILE A 107 10.63 -3.45 -19.34
CA ILE A 107 11.82 -2.88 -18.70
C ILE A 107 11.79 -3.20 -17.20
N SER A 108 12.85 -3.86 -16.70
CA SER A 108 12.92 -4.28 -15.30
C SER A 108 12.94 -3.11 -14.32
N LYS A 109 13.62 -2.01 -14.68
CA LYS A 109 13.72 -0.80 -13.83
C LYS A 109 12.35 -0.17 -13.60
N GLU A 110 11.55 -0.01 -14.64
CA GLU A 110 10.19 0.53 -14.55
C GLU A 110 9.29 -0.35 -13.67
N ARG A 111 9.39 -1.68 -13.79
CA ARG A 111 8.64 -2.60 -12.91
C ARG A 111 9.06 -2.48 -11.45
N MET A 112 10.35 -2.38 -11.18
CA MET A 112 10.86 -2.18 -9.82
C MET A 112 10.35 -0.88 -9.23
N GLU A 113 10.42 0.23 -9.97
CA GLU A 113 9.91 1.53 -9.52
C GLU A 113 8.43 1.48 -9.14
N TYR A 114 7.60 0.82 -9.97
CA TYR A 114 6.19 0.59 -9.66
C TYR A 114 6.00 -0.24 -8.38
N GLN A 115 6.78 -1.32 -8.22
CA GLN A 115 6.70 -2.20 -7.06
C GLN A 115 7.15 -1.49 -5.78
N ASP A 116 8.22 -0.70 -5.85
CA ASP A 116 8.76 0.08 -4.75
C ASP A 116 7.75 1.13 -4.29
N LEU A 117 7.13 1.87 -5.22
CA LEU A 117 6.09 2.85 -4.90
C LEU A 117 4.81 2.21 -4.36
N SER A 118 4.35 1.13 -4.98
CA SER A 118 3.19 0.38 -4.52
C SER A 118 3.39 -0.18 -3.11
N THR A 119 4.58 -0.66 -2.79
CA THR A 119 4.93 -1.21 -1.48
C THR A 119 4.98 -0.10 -0.42
N TYR A 120 5.56 1.05 -0.75
CA TYR A 120 5.59 2.19 0.16
C TYR A 120 4.19 2.69 0.53
N ILE A 121 3.30 2.81 -0.46
CA ILE A 121 1.88 3.13 -0.24
C ILE A 121 1.19 2.11 0.66
N HIS A 122 1.48 0.81 0.45
CA HIS A 122 0.95 -0.25 1.31
C HIS A 122 1.43 -0.09 2.77
N ASN A 123 2.72 0.14 2.96
CA ASN A 123 3.33 0.32 4.27
C ASN A 123 2.77 1.55 5.00
N MET A 124 2.60 2.68 4.31
CA MET A 124 1.98 3.88 4.89
C MET A 124 0.51 3.63 5.30
N LYS A 125 -0.27 2.91 4.49
CA LYS A 125 -1.64 2.52 4.86
C LYS A 125 -1.65 1.63 6.11
N LYS A 126 -0.72 0.67 6.18
CA LYS A 126 -0.57 -0.22 7.33
C LYS A 126 -0.15 0.53 8.59
N TYR A 127 0.73 1.52 8.46
CA TYR A 127 1.08 2.42 9.56
C TYR A 127 -0.15 3.17 10.08
N LEU A 128 -0.92 3.79 9.19
CA LEU A 128 -2.12 4.51 9.60
C LEU A 128 -3.14 3.59 10.29
N SER A 129 -3.28 2.32 9.87
CA SER A 129 -4.24 1.40 10.48
C SER A 129 -3.76 0.70 11.77
N HIS A 130 -2.47 0.38 11.87
CA HIS A 130 -1.91 -0.44 12.96
C HIS A 130 -0.96 0.31 13.88
N GLY A 131 -0.54 1.52 13.54
CA GLY A 131 0.41 2.32 14.31
C GLY A 131 1.88 1.91 14.17
N VAL A 132 2.18 0.85 13.42
CA VAL A 132 3.55 0.32 13.25
C VAL A 132 4.12 0.73 11.90
N TRP A 133 5.28 1.39 11.92
CA TRP A 133 6.00 1.76 10.71
C TRP A 133 6.88 0.59 10.25
N LEU A 134 6.72 0.17 8.99
CA LEU A 134 7.34 -1.05 8.46
C LEU A 134 8.51 -0.78 7.49
N ASP A 135 8.75 0.48 7.15
CA ASP A 135 9.76 0.86 6.16
C ASP A 135 11.06 1.35 6.83
N PHE A 136 12.19 1.21 6.14
CA PHE A 136 13.48 1.73 6.60
C PHE A 136 13.67 3.21 6.26
N ARG A 137 12.83 3.77 5.39
CA ARG A 137 12.85 5.18 5.02
C ARG A 137 11.51 5.86 5.30
N TYR A 138 11.51 7.18 5.37
CA TYR A 138 10.30 8.00 5.53
C TYR A 138 10.45 9.35 4.80
N GLY A 139 9.33 10.07 4.66
CA GLY A 139 9.24 11.32 3.90
C GLY A 139 8.45 11.14 2.59
N GLU A 140 8.15 12.24 1.92
CA GLU A 140 7.44 12.22 0.62
C GLU A 140 8.25 11.43 -0.41
N ASN A 141 9.53 11.73 -0.52
CA ASN A 141 10.47 11.11 -1.47
C ASN A 141 11.39 10.07 -0.81
N ARG A 142 11.06 9.58 0.39
CA ARG A 142 11.89 8.62 1.16
C ARG A 142 13.31 9.12 1.44
N GLU A 143 13.42 10.41 1.68
CA GLU A 143 14.69 11.12 1.88
C GLU A 143 15.35 10.79 3.21
N HIS A 144 14.56 10.45 4.23
CA HIS A 144 15.05 10.17 5.56
C HIS A 144 15.13 8.68 5.85
N ARG A 145 16.06 8.30 6.73
CA ARG A 145 16.29 6.90 7.13
C ARG A 145 15.86 6.70 8.59
N ILE A 146 15.19 5.59 8.85
CA ILE A 146 14.88 5.14 10.19
C ILE A 146 16.06 4.36 10.74
N GLN A 147 16.48 4.74 11.94
CA GLN A 147 17.51 4.03 12.68
C GLN A 147 16.87 3.05 13.65
N ARG A 148 17.33 1.79 13.63
CA ARG A 148 16.91 0.78 14.61
C ARG A 148 17.69 1.00 15.89
N VAL A 149 17.00 1.02 17.02
CA VAL A 149 17.58 1.12 18.36
C VAL A 149 17.33 -0.20 19.09
N CYS A 150 18.37 -0.78 19.68
CA CYS A 150 18.23 -1.92 20.57
C CYS A 150 17.71 -1.44 21.92
N LEU A 151 16.47 -1.82 22.26
CA LEU A 151 15.86 -1.47 23.54
C LEU A 151 16.25 -2.45 24.65
N ALA A 152 16.47 -3.72 24.29
CA ALA A 152 16.81 -4.80 25.21
C ALA A 152 17.93 -5.66 24.63
N MET A 153 19.04 -5.77 25.36
CA MET A 153 20.20 -6.56 24.96
C MET A 153 19.87 -8.06 25.00
N ALA A 154 20.32 -8.78 23.98
CA ALA A 154 20.28 -10.23 23.94
C ALA A 154 21.70 -10.76 24.10
N TYR A 155 21.86 -11.90 24.76
CA TYR A 155 23.15 -12.52 25.01
C TYR A 155 23.20 -13.94 24.42
N ASP A 156 24.39 -14.43 24.12
CA ASP A 156 24.63 -15.83 23.80
C ASP A 156 24.74 -16.70 25.07
N LYS A 157 25.09 -17.97 24.90
CA LYS A 157 25.23 -18.91 26.02
C LYS A 157 26.49 -18.62 26.86
N ASP A 158 27.48 -17.98 26.24
CA ASP A 158 28.77 -17.66 26.83
C ASP A 158 28.74 -16.27 27.51
N GLY A 159 27.63 -15.54 27.39
CA GLY A 159 27.40 -14.24 28.00
C GLY A 159 27.76 -13.06 27.10
N ASN A 160 28.17 -13.29 25.85
CA ASN A 160 28.51 -12.22 24.93
C ASN A 160 27.25 -11.57 24.32
N PRO A 161 27.24 -10.23 24.16
CA PRO A 161 26.12 -9.53 23.56
C PRO A 161 25.91 -9.91 22.08
N LYS A 162 24.72 -10.37 21.73
CA LYS A 162 24.32 -10.62 20.33
C LYS A 162 23.95 -9.32 19.64
N ARG A 163 24.80 -8.90 18.69
CA ARG A 163 24.59 -7.66 17.95
C ARG A 163 24.16 -7.89 16.51
N THR A 164 23.29 -7.02 16.01
CA THR A 164 22.80 -7.00 14.63
C THR A 164 23.36 -5.79 13.91
N TYR A 165 23.88 -5.98 12.70
CA TYR A 165 24.42 -4.88 11.91
C TYR A 165 23.41 -3.75 11.69
N ASN A 166 23.94 -2.52 11.64
CA ASN A 166 23.19 -1.29 11.40
C ASN A 166 22.10 -0.99 12.46
N THR A 167 22.23 -1.57 13.65
CA THR A 167 21.40 -1.26 14.83
C THR A 167 22.22 -0.42 15.81
N TRP A 168 21.62 0.63 16.35
CA TRP A 168 22.22 1.45 17.41
C TRP A 168 22.02 0.78 18.76
N TYR A 169 23.07 0.78 19.57
CA TYR A 169 23.17 0.05 20.81
C TYR A 169 23.52 1.02 21.96
N PRO A 170 22.72 1.06 23.05
CA PRO A 170 22.94 2.01 24.15
C PRO A 170 24.24 1.80 24.94
N ASP A 171 24.68 0.55 25.07
CA ASP A 171 25.89 0.15 25.82
C ASP A 171 27.18 0.66 25.16
N ILE A 172 27.22 0.66 23.84
CA ILE A 172 28.36 1.13 23.05
C ILE A 172 28.18 2.56 22.53
N ALA A 173 27.00 3.15 22.77
CA ALA A 173 26.56 4.46 22.28
C ALA A 173 26.75 4.69 20.76
N THR A 174 26.90 3.63 19.97
CA THR A 174 27.19 3.69 18.53
C THR A 174 26.39 2.63 17.75
N VAL A 175 26.45 2.74 16.43
CA VAL A 175 25.85 1.78 15.51
C VAL A 175 26.80 0.60 15.32
N TRP A 176 26.29 -0.62 15.46
CA TRP A 176 27.09 -1.81 15.21
C TRP A 176 27.41 -1.96 13.71
N THR A 177 28.69 -1.85 13.35
CA THR A 177 29.21 -1.97 11.98
C THR A 177 30.22 -3.10 11.90
N LYS A 178 30.50 -3.58 10.68
CA LYS A 178 31.53 -4.60 10.43
C LYS A 178 32.93 -4.15 10.85
N GLU A 179 33.19 -2.85 10.72
CA GLU A 179 34.47 -2.24 11.10
C GLU A 179 34.67 -2.29 12.62
N LEU A 180 33.61 -1.98 13.38
CA LEU A 180 33.63 -2.03 14.84
C LEU A 180 33.80 -3.46 15.35
N GLU A 181 33.11 -4.43 14.73
CA GLU A 181 33.29 -5.85 15.03
C GLU A 181 34.74 -6.31 14.81
N LYS A 182 35.37 -5.89 13.71
CA LYS A 182 36.77 -6.23 13.43
C LYS A 182 37.73 -5.58 14.44
N LEU A 183 37.51 -4.31 14.78
CA LEU A 183 38.35 -3.59 15.74
C LEU A 183 38.34 -4.25 17.12
N TRP A 184 37.18 -4.70 17.58
CA TRP A 184 37.06 -5.38 18.87
C TRP A 184 37.65 -6.79 18.84
N ALA A 185 37.49 -7.52 17.73
CA ALA A 185 38.15 -8.81 17.58
C ALA A 185 39.69 -8.69 17.61
N GLU A 186 40.25 -7.61 17.05
CA GLU A 186 41.69 -7.32 17.11
C GLU A 186 42.15 -6.95 18.54
N GLU A 187 41.34 -6.22 19.30
CA GLU A 187 41.62 -5.88 20.71
C GLU A 187 41.59 -7.12 21.63
N ASP A 188 40.65 -8.06 21.41
CA ASP A 188 40.55 -9.29 22.18
C ASP A 188 41.69 -10.30 21.90
N GLU A 189 42.34 -10.19 20.73
CA GLU A 189 43.50 -11.02 20.35
C GLU A 189 44.86 -10.45 20.81
N SER A 190 44.90 -9.20 21.32
CA SER A 190 46.11 -8.49 21.78
C SER A 190 46.33 -8.55 23.29
#